data_AF-A0A2M8KN97-F1
#
_entry.id   AF-A0A2M8KN97-F1
#
_cell.length_a   1.000
_cell.length_b   1.000
_cell.length_c   1.000
_cell.angle_alpha   90.00
_cell.angle_beta   90.00
_cell.angle_gamma   90.00
#
_symmetry.space_group_name_H-M   'P 1'
#
loop_
_entity.id
_entity.type
_entity.pdbx_description
1 polymer ?
#
loop_
_entity_poly.entity_id
_entity_poly.type
_entity_poly.pdbx_seq_one_letter_code
_entity_poly.pdbx_strand_id
1 'polypeptide(L)' 'MSFFSYKTQFDADSGGHFGPYGGRYAPEMLIPALEELEREYLKIKTDPAFEREFLYYLKTYVGRPSPLYFA' A
#
# COMPACT_ATOMS: atom_id res chain seq x y z
N MET A 1 6.40 2.34 15.96
CA MET A 1 6.63 2.61 14.52
C MET A 1 5.42 2.10 13.76
N SER A 2 4.72 2.97 13.03
CA SER A 2 3.67 2.54 12.10
C SER A 2 4.31 2.04 10.81
N PHE A 3 3.84 0.90 10.30
CA PHE A 3 4.36 0.26 9.08
C PHE A 3 4.14 1.12 7.83
N PHE A 4 3.15 2.03 7.87
CA PHE A 4 2.64 2.76 6.70
C PHE A 4 2.99 4.25 6.68
N SER A 5 3.77 4.74 7.64
CA SER A 5 3.88 6.18 7.93
C SER A 5 5.03 6.93 7.21
N TYR A 6 5.86 6.27 6.40
CA TYR A 6 7.06 6.90 5.85
C TYR A 6 7.00 7.01 4.32
N LYS A 7 6.89 8.24 3.82
CA LYS A 7 7.25 8.57 2.43
C LYS A 7 8.76 8.41 2.28
N THR A 8 9.19 7.66 1.27
CA THR A 8 10.61 7.46 0.99
C THR A 8 11.02 8.21 -0.26
N GLN A 9 12.33 8.34 -0.49
CA GLN A 9 12.88 8.84 -1.76
C GLN A 9 12.56 7.92 -2.95
N PHE A 10 12.06 6.72 -2.69
CA PHE A 10 11.73 5.71 -3.70
C PHE A 10 10.23 5.66 -4.01
N ASP A 11 9.40 6.52 -3.40
CA ASP A 11 7.97 6.58 -3.69
C ASP A 11 7.71 7.11 -5.09
N ALA A 12 6.58 6.71 -5.68
CA ALA A 12 6.09 7.30 -6.92
C ALA A 12 5.75 8.79 -6.76
N ASP A 13 5.77 9.50 -7.89
CA ASP A 13 5.22 10.84 -8.00
C ASP A 13 3.68 10.83 -7.89
N SER A 14 3.05 12.03 -7.95
CA SER A 14 1.60 12.16 -7.87
C SER A 14 0.84 11.57 -9.07
N GLY A 15 1.55 11.29 -10.18
CA GLY A 15 1.00 10.58 -11.33
C GLY A 15 1.12 9.06 -11.21
N GLY A 16 1.78 8.56 -10.17
CA GLY A 16 2.07 7.14 -9.99
C GLY A 16 3.32 6.67 -10.75
N HIS A 17 4.21 7.58 -11.17
CA HIS A 17 5.43 7.22 -11.89
C HIS A 17 6.64 7.07 -10.95
N PHE A 18 7.47 6.06 -11.26
CA PHE A 18 8.80 5.86 -10.71
C PHE A 18 9.82 6.18 -11.81
N GLY A 19 10.22 7.47 -11.90
CA GLY A 19 10.98 7.95 -13.05
C GLY A 19 10.18 7.79 -14.35
N PRO A 20 10.71 7.15 -15.40
CA PRO A 20 10.00 6.98 -16.67
C PRO A 20 8.98 5.81 -16.67
N TYR A 21 8.82 5.10 -15.56
CA TYR A 21 8.00 3.88 -15.47
C TYR A 21 6.77 4.09 -14.59
N GLY A 22 5.74 3.26 -14.77
CA GLY A 22 4.52 3.32 -13.96
C GLY A 22 3.45 4.21 -14.58
N GLY A 23 2.76 4.99 -13.76
CA GLY A 23 1.60 5.77 -14.18
C GLY A 23 0.32 4.95 -14.25
N ARG A 24 -0.72 5.54 -14.84
CA ARG A 24 -2.04 4.91 -14.99
C ARG A 24 -2.42 4.82 -16.47
N TYR A 25 -2.11 3.70 -17.10
CA TYR A 25 -2.50 3.37 -18.47
C TYR A 25 -3.67 2.39 -18.45
N ALA A 26 -4.87 2.91 -18.20
CA ALA A 26 -6.11 2.14 -18.11
C ALA A 26 -7.20 2.75 -18.99
N PRO A 27 -8.23 1.97 -19.40
CA PRO A 27 -9.41 2.52 -20.07
C PRO A 27 -10.05 3.65 -19.27
N GLU A 28 -10.55 4.67 -19.96
CA GLU A 28 -11.17 5.86 -19.33
C GLU A 28 -12.31 5.49 -18.36
N MET A 29 -13.06 4.44 -18.69
CA MET A 29 -14.14 3.92 -17.84
C MET A 29 -13.68 3.41 -16.47
N LEU A 30 -12.38 3.09 -16.31
CA LEU A 30 -11.81 2.64 -15.04
C LEU A 30 -11.22 3.78 -14.19
N ILE A 31 -11.02 4.97 -14.78
CA ILE A 31 -10.39 6.10 -14.08
C ILE A 31 -11.15 6.46 -12.79
N PRO A 32 -12.50 6.57 -12.76
CA PRO A 32 -13.21 6.91 -11.53
C PRO A 32 -12.99 5.90 -10.39
N ALA A 33 -12.99 4.60 -10.71
CA ALA A 33 -12.77 3.55 -9.73
C ALA A 33 -11.33 3.54 -9.19
N LEU A 34 -10.34 3.81 -10.05
CA LEU A 34 -8.94 3.91 -9.65
C LEU A 34 -8.70 5.13 -8.73
N GLU A 35 -9.32 6.27 -9.04
CA GLU A 35 -9.24 7.46 -8.19
C GLU A 35 -9.93 7.26 -6.84
N GLU A 36 -11.07 6.57 -6.82
CA GLU A 36 -11.75 6.21 -5.56
C GLU A 36 -10.88 5.30 -4.69
N LEU A 37 -10.31 4.26 -5.29
CA LEU A 37 -9.41 3.34 -4.59
C LEU A 37 -8.19 4.07 -4.02
N GLU A 38 -7.57 4.96 -4.80
CA GLU A 38 -6.43 5.76 -4.34
C GLU A 38 -6.80 6.62 -3.14
N ARG A 39 -7.94 7.34 -3.21
CA ARG A 39 -8.40 8.20 -2.11
C ARG A 39 -8.63 7.41 -0.83
N GLU A 40 -9.38 6.31 -0.89
CA GLU A 40 -9.69 5.52 0.29
C GLU A 40 -8.45 4.79 0.84
N TYR A 41 -7.56 4.31 -0.03
CA TYR A 41 -6.29 3.74 0.41
C TYR A 41 -5.43 4.76 1.14
N LEU A 42 -5.26 5.97 0.58
CA LEU A 42 -4.46 7.03 1.22
C LEU A 42 -5.01 7.46 2.58
N LYS A 43 -6.34 7.41 2.74
CA LYS A 43 -7.03 7.70 3.99
C LYS A 43 -6.86 6.58 5.02
N ILE A 44 -7.06 5.32 4.63
CA ILE A 44 -7.08 4.19 5.56
C ILE A 44 -5.69 3.67 5.92
N LYS A 45 -4.68 3.86 5.06
CA LYS A 45 -3.33 3.33 5.29
C LYS A 45 -2.68 3.85 6.58
N THR A 46 -3.06 5.04 7.03
CA THR A 46 -2.55 5.65 8.28
C THR A 46 -3.54 5.54 9.44
N ASP A 47 -4.66 4.84 9.28
CA ASP A 47 -5.63 4.60 10.36
C ASP A 47 -5.10 3.54 11.33
N PRO A 48 -4.90 3.87 12.62
CA PRO A 48 -4.45 2.91 13.62
C PRO A 48 -5.37 1.71 13.81
N ALA A 49 -6.67 1.84 13.55
CA ALA A 49 -7.61 0.73 13.63
C ALA A 49 -7.37 -0.30 12.52
N PHE A 50 -7.21 0.19 11.28
CA PHE A 50 -6.88 -0.64 10.14
C PHE A 50 -5.51 -1.32 10.31
N GLU A 51 -4.49 -0.57 10.75
CA GLU A 51 -3.16 -1.14 10.99
C GLU A 51 -3.19 -2.27 12.02
N ARG A 52 -3.94 -2.11 13.12
CA ARG A 52 -4.09 -3.16 14.14
C ARG A 52 -4.75 -4.41 13.58
N GLU A 53 -5.83 -4.26 12.82
CA GLU A 53 -6.53 -5.40 12.23
C GLU A 53 -5.67 -6.12 11.19
N PHE A 54 -5.00 -5.36 10.33
CA PHE A 54 -4.08 -5.90 9.34
C PHE A 54 -2.95 -6.71 9.99
N LEU A 55 -2.29 -6.15 11.01
CA LEU A 55 -1.23 -6.83 11.76
C LEU A 55 -1.76 -8.06 12.54
N TYR A 56 -2.98 -7.99 13.06
CA TYR A 56 -3.63 -9.13 13.70
C TYR A 56 -3.73 -10.30 12.72
N TYR A 57 -4.33 -10.11 11.54
CA TYR A 57 -4.48 -11.19 10.57
C TYR A 57 -3.15 -11.67 9.97
N LEU A 58 -2.18 -10.77 9.78
CA LEU A 58 -0.83 -11.18 9.39
C LEU A 58 -0.23 -12.17 10.40
N LYS A 59 -0.45 -11.95 11.70
CA LYS A 59 0.08 -12.82 12.76
C LYS A 59 -0.77 -14.10 12.95
N THR A 60 -2.08 -13.96 13.06
CA THR A 60 -2.97 -15.04 13.53
C THR A 60 -3.50 -15.93 12.42
N TYR A 61 -3.56 -15.41 11.19
CA TYR A 61 -4.09 -16.14 10.03
C TYR A 61 -3.00 -16.46 9.01
N VAL A 62 -2.20 -15.47 8.61
CA VAL A 62 -1.14 -15.65 7.59
C VAL A 62 0.12 -16.30 8.17
N GLY A 63 0.38 -16.17 9.48
CA GLY A 63 1.53 -16.78 10.15
C GLY A 63 2.84 -15.98 10.07
N ARG A 64 2.77 -14.65 9.96
CA ARG A 64 3.93 -13.75 10.00
C ARG A 64 4.42 -13.54 11.44
N PRO A 65 5.72 -13.24 11.65
CA PRO A 65 6.77 -13.10 10.64
C PRO A 65 7.25 -14.45 10.09
N SER A 66 7.66 -14.47 8.82
CA SER A 66 8.29 -15.65 8.22
C SER A 66 9.70 -15.85 8.79
N PRO A 67 10.11 -17.07 9.17
CA PRO A 67 11.46 -17.32 9.64
C PRO A 67 12.48 -17.10 8.51
N LEU A 68 13.63 -16.51 8.84
CA LEU A 68 14.77 -16.45 7.94
C LEU A 68 15.66 -17.66 8.22
N TYR A 69 15.80 -18.55 7.24
CA TYR A 69 16.63 -19.75 7.34
C TYR A 69 17.96 -19.53 6.62
N PHE A 70 19.05 -19.99 7.23
CA PHE A 70 20.39 -19.99 6.64
C PHE A 70 20.63 -21.36 5.98
N ALA A 71 20.89 -21.36 4.66
CA ALA A 71 21.09 -22.55 3.85
C ALA A 71 22.57 -22.91 3.69
#